data_AF-A0A353DKL7-F1
#
_entry.id   AF-A0A353DKL7-F1
#
_cell.length_a   1.000
_cell.length_b   1.000
_cell.length_c   1.000
_cell.angle_alpha   90.00
_cell.angle_beta   90.00
_cell.angle_gamma   90.00
#
_symmetry.space_group_name_H-M   'P 1'
#
loop_
_entity.id
_entity.type
_entity.pdbx_description
1 polymer ?
#
loop_
_entity_poly.entity_id
_entity_poly.type
_entity_poly.pdbx_seq_one_letter_code
_entity_poly.pdbx_strand_id
1 'polypeptide(L)'
;MKKKSNTKVFSLLVAIASFVAIMCMFADIFSEKVGSPEGSIFVAMFGMHNSTYNVVWPLVIGFVALIVLTLVGLTGFVLADSGKKVIPFIELALGVGIGILFFFTIKFFASSNGFDENFSSAHSEISLGAGTICVIVFSFVAAALALLNLVADSKK
;
A
#
# COMPACT_ATOMS: atom_id res chain seq x y z
N MET A 1 -15.57 -31.56 14.74
CA MET A 1 -15.03 -30.70 13.66
C MET A 1 -14.10 -29.66 14.30
N LYS A 2 -12.80 -29.66 13.96
CA LYS A 2 -11.89 -28.57 14.41
C LYS A 2 -12.40 -27.26 13.80
N LYS A 3 -12.78 -26.27 14.61
CA LYS A 3 -13.16 -24.94 14.12
C LYS A 3 -11.99 -24.42 13.28
N LYS A 4 -12.21 -24.14 11.99
CA LYS A 4 -11.21 -23.46 11.15
C LYS A 4 -10.83 -22.15 11.86
N SER A 5 -9.54 -21.90 12.05
CA SER A 5 -9.07 -20.65 12.64
C SER A 5 -9.39 -19.50 11.69
N ASN A 6 -10.24 -18.57 12.11
CA ASN A 6 -10.59 -17.37 11.34
C ASN A 6 -9.33 -16.58 10.95
N THR A 7 -8.36 -16.52 11.86
CA THR A 7 -7.04 -15.90 11.67
C THR A 7 -6.33 -16.44 10.44
N LYS A 8 -6.43 -17.76 10.18
CA LYS A 8 -5.82 -18.38 9.02
C LYS A 8 -6.37 -17.81 7.72
N VAL A 9 -7.69 -17.67 7.63
CA VAL A 9 -8.35 -17.17 6.41
C VAL A 9 -8.07 -15.68 6.24
N PHE A 10 -8.23 -14.88 7.30
CA PHE A 10 -8.05 -13.44 7.23
C PHE A 10 -6.60 -13.06 6.90
N SER A 11 -5.60 -13.64 7.56
CA SER A 11 -4.18 -13.34 7.28
C SER A 11 -3.76 -13.77 5.87
N LEU A 12 -4.32 -14.85 5.33
CA LEU A 12 -4.09 -15.22 3.93
C LEU A 12 -4.69 -14.18 2.97
N LEU A 13 -5.91 -13.71 3.23
CA LEU A 13 -6.55 -12.68 2.42
C LEU A 13 -5.79 -11.34 2.50
N VAL A 14 -5.24 -10.99 3.67
CA VAL A 14 -4.34 -9.84 3.85
C VAL A 14 -3.10 -9.98 2.95
N ALA A 15 -2.47 -11.16 2.95
CA ALA A 15 -1.30 -11.41 2.11
C ALA A 15 -1.65 -11.29 0.61
N ILE A 16 -2.79 -11.84 0.19
CA ILE A 16 -3.26 -11.73 -1.21
C ILE A 16 -3.54 -10.28 -1.57
N ALA A 17 -4.27 -9.53 -0.76
CA ALA A 17 -4.58 -8.11 -1.01
C ALA A 17 -3.29 -7.28 -1.12
N SER A 18 -2.32 -7.52 -0.24
CA SER A 18 -1.03 -6.84 -0.25
C SER A 18 -0.21 -7.19 -1.48
N PHE A 19 -0.22 -8.46 -1.90
CA PHE A 19 0.44 -8.89 -3.13
C PHE A 19 -0.19 -8.26 -4.37
N VAL A 20 -1.53 -8.19 -4.44
CA VAL A 20 -2.24 -7.48 -5.52
C VAL A 20 -1.87 -6.00 -5.53
N ALA A 21 -1.80 -5.35 -4.37
CA ALA A 21 -1.32 -3.96 -4.27
C ALA A 21 0.09 -3.81 -4.86
N ILE A 22 1.03 -4.70 -4.55
CA ILE A 22 2.38 -4.70 -5.13
C ILE A 22 2.33 -4.80 -6.65
N MET A 23 1.50 -5.70 -7.20
CA MET A 23 1.34 -5.82 -8.66
C MET A 23 0.76 -4.54 -9.29
N CYS A 24 -0.16 -3.86 -8.60
CA CYS A 24 -0.71 -2.58 -9.05
C CYS A 24 0.32 -1.44 -9.07
N MET A 25 1.46 -1.57 -8.39
CA MET A 25 2.53 -0.57 -8.44
C MET A 25 3.25 -0.52 -9.80
N PHE A 26 3.04 -1.52 -10.64
CA PHE A 26 3.51 -1.54 -12.03
C PHE A 26 2.53 -0.89 -13.01
N ALA A 27 1.35 -0.44 -12.55
CA ALA A 27 0.41 0.37 -13.33
C ALA A 27 0.66 1.86 -13.12
N ASP A 28 0.01 2.69 -13.95
CA ASP A 28 0.21 4.13 -14.02
C ASP A 28 -0.05 4.84 -12.68
N ILE A 29 0.89 5.73 -12.31
CA ILE A 29 0.85 6.50 -11.07
C ILE A 29 -0.11 7.70 -11.12
N PHE A 30 -0.30 8.32 -12.29
CA PHE A 30 -1.17 9.47 -12.55
C PHE A 30 -2.13 9.17 -13.72
N SER A 31 -3.29 9.82 -13.75
CA SER A 31 -4.34 9.59 -14.75
C SER A 31 -4.10 10.33 -16.08
N GLU A 32 -3.30 11.40 -16.09
CA GLU A 32 -3.08 12.26 -17.25
C GLU A 32 -1.60 12.48 -17.58
N LYS A 33 -1.33 12.60 -18.89
CA LYS A 33 0.00 12.85 -19.47
C LYS A 33 0.36 14.34 -19.39
N VAL A 34 0.63 14.88 -18.21
CA VAL A 34 1.08 16.28 -18.11
C VAL A 34 2.48 16.34 -17.52
N GLY A 35 3.52 16.44 -18.39
CA GLY A 35 4.93 16.74 -18.05
C GLY A 35 5.63 15.81 -17.04
N SER A 36 4.90 14.84 -16.49
CA SER A 36 5.27 13.90 -15.45
C SER A 36 5.96 12.69 -16.07
N PRO A 37 6.88 12.00 -15.36
CA PRO A 37 7.46 10.78 -15.87
C PRO A 37 6.36 9.81 -16.27
N GLU A 38 6.37 9.39 -17.54
CA GLU A 38 5.52 8.31 -17.99
C GLU A 38 5.84 7.07 -17.15
N GLY A 39 4.79 6.35 -16.76
CA GLY A 39 4.92 5.01 -16.26
C GLY A 39 4.46 4.80 -14.84
N SER A 40 4.93 3.69 -14.30
CA SER A 40 4.35 3.09 -13.12
C SER A 40 4.76 3.78 -11.83
N ILE A 41 4.02 3.53 -10.74
CA ILE A 41 4.40 4.00 -9.41
C ILE A 41 5.83 3.58 -9.07
N PHE A 42 6.21 2.36 -9.47
CA PHE A 42 7.55 1.83 -9.30
C PHE A 42 8.62 2.69 -9.98
N VAL A 43 8.38 3.15 -11.20
CA VAL A 43 9.32 4.03 -11.92
C VAL A 43 9.41 5.39 -11.22
N ALA A 44 8.27 5.94 -10.81
CA ALA A 44 8.20 7.26 -10.18
C ALA A 44 8.84 7.31 -8.79
N MET A 45 8.73 6.26 -7.98
CA MET A 45 9.34 6.25 -6.64
C MET A 45 10.87 6.21 -6.68
N PHE A 46 11.45 5.56 -7.70
CA PHE A 46 12.90 5.39 -7.85
C PHE A 46 13.55 6.43 -8.79
N GLY A 47 12.76 7.34 -9.39
CA GLY A 47 13.28 8.34 -10.33
C GLY A 47 13.84 7.75 -11.63
N MET A 48 13.41 6.55 -12.03
CA MET A 48 14.05 5.79 -13.12
C MET A 48 13.74 6.29 -14.54
N HIS A 49 12.78 7.21 -14.70
CA HIS A 49 12.35 7.68 -16.03
C HIS A 49 13.28 8.76 -16.61
N ASN A 50 13.96 9.53 -15.76
CA ASN A 50 14.97 10.53 -16.14
C ASN A 50 15.92 10.73 -14.97
N SER A 51 17.23 10.82 -15.23
CA SER A 51 18.29 11.00 -14.22
C SER A 51 18.20 12.28 -13.38
N THR A 52 17.17 13.10 -13.60
CA THR A 52 16.89 14.37 -12.93
C THR A 52 15.83 14.28 -11.83
N TYR A 53 15.12 13.16 -11.68
CA TYR A 53 14.12 12.97 -10.62
C TYR A 53 14.73 12.34 -9.37
N ASN A 54 14.39 12.89 -8.20
CA ASN A 54 14.81 12.37 -6.91
C ASN A 54 13.95 11.17 -6.49
N VAL A 55 14.53 10.29 -5.69
CA VAL A 55 13.82 9.17 -5.05
C VAL A 55 12.77 9.71 -4.08
N VAL A 56 11.53 9.21 -4.20
CA VAL A 56 10.43 9.58 -3.32
C VAL A 56 10.39 8.62 -2.12
N TRP A 57 11.24 8.89 -1.14
CA TRP A 57 11.43 8.01 0.04
C TRP A 57 10.15 7.56 0.75
N PRO A 58 9.13 8.42 0.97
CA PRO A 58 7.88 7.96 1.58
C PRO A 58 7.18 6.83 0.80
N LEU A 59 7.26 6.85 -0.54
CA LEU A 59 6.69 5.80 -1.38
C LEU A 59 7.55 4.52 -1.35
N VAL A 60 8.88 4.66 -1.27
CA VAL A 60 9.79 3.52 -1.08
C VAL A 60 9.52 2.83 0.27
N ILE A 61 9.32 3.61 1.34
CA ILE A 61 8.94 3.07 2.65
C ILE A 61 7.59 2.34 2.55
N GLY A 62 6.62 2.93 1.84
CA GLY A 62 5.34 2.28 1.57
C GLY A 62 5.47 0.95 0.81
N PHE A 63 6.35 0.88 -0.19
CA PHE A 63 6.65 -0.36 -0.93
C PHE A 63 7.24 -1.44 -0.02
N VAL A 64 8.26 -1.08 0.77
CA VAL A 64 8.87 -2.02 1.72
C VAL A 64 7.84 -2.49 2.75
N ALA A 65 6.99 -1.59 3.24
CA ALA A 65 5.90 -1.94 4.14
C ALA A 65 4.88 -2.91 3.52
N LEU A 66 4.57 -2.80 2.21
CA LEU A 66 3.73 -3.77 1.50
C LEU A 66 4.35 -5.17 1.45
N ILE A 67 5.65 -5.25 1.20
CA ILE A 67 6.39 -6.54 1.24
C ILE A 67 6.31 -7.13 2.64
N VAL A 68 6.59 -6.32 3.67
CA VAL A 68 6.50 -6.75 5.07
C VAL A 68 5.08 -7.19 5.41
N LEU A 69 4.05 -6.45 5.01
CA LEU A 69 2.65 -6.81 5.24
C LEU A 69 2.31 -8.16 4.59
N THR A 70 2.80 -8.42 3.38
CA THR A 70 2.65 -9.71 2.70
C THR A 70 3.29 -10.84 3.52
N LEU A 71 4.52 -10.64 4.00
CA LEU A 71 5.23 -11.63 4.83
C LEU A 71 4.56 -11.86 6.18
N VAL A 72 4.06 -10.80 6.82
CA VAL A 72 3.31 -10.88 8.07
C VAL A 72 2.00 -11.65 7.86
N GLY A 73 1.28 -11.40 6.77
CA GLY A 73 0.06 -12.16 6.42
C GLY A 73 0.33 -13.65 6.19
N LEU A 74 1.41 -13.99 5.49
CA LEU A 74 1.82 -15.40 5.32
C LEU A 74 2.24 -16.03 6.66
N THR A 75 2.94 -15.28 7.50
CA THR A 75 3.30 -15.73 8.86
C THR A 75 2.06 -15.94 9.72
N GLY A 76 1.07 -15.06 9.62
CA GLY A 76 -0.24 -15.19 10.27
C GLY A 76 -0.99 -16.43 9.83
N PHE A 77 -0.95 -16.75 8.54
CA PHE A 77 -1.52 -17.99 8.02
C PHE A 77 -0.86 -19.25 8.59
N VAL A 78 0.48 -19.27 8.66
CA VAL A 78 1.25 -20.42 9.20
C VAL A 78 1.07 -20.56 10.71
N LEU A 79 1.09 -19.44 11.44
CA LEU A 79 1.02 -19.41 12.90
C LEU A 79 -0.40 -19.23 13.46
N ALA A 80 -1.44 -19.37 12.64
CA ALA A 80 -2.83 -19.12 13.01
C ALA A 80 -3.33 -19.96 14.21
N ASP A 81 -2.72 -21.12 14.45
CA ASP A 81 -3.08 -22.01 15.56
C ASP A 81 -2.34 -21.65 16.88
N SER A 82 -1.37 -20.72 16.82
CA SER A 82 -0.59 -20.28 17.99
C SER A 82 -1.29 -19.22 18.84
N GLY A 83 -2.46 -18.72 18.43
CA GLY A 83 -3.26 -17.75 19.19
C GLY A 83 -2.63 -16.35 19.35
N LYS A 84 -1.60 -16.03 18.59
CA LYS A 84 -0.89 -14.74 18.68
C LYS A 84 -1.72 -13.59 18.11
N LYS A 85 -2.41 -12.86 18.99
CA LYS A 85 -3.19 -11.65 18.65
C LYS A 85 -2.35 -10.48 18.09
N VAL A 86 -1.03 -10.54 18.23
CA VAL A 86 -0.11 -9.48 17.77
C VAL A 86 -0.10 -9.36 16.25
N ILE A 87 -0.24 -10.47 15.52
CA ILE A 87 -0.16 -10.48 14.05
C ILE A 87 -1.23 -9.58 13.40
N PRO A 88 -2.53 -9.75 13.68
CA PRO A 88 -3.55 -8.89 13.07
C PRO A 88 -3.45 -7.41 13.51
N PHE A 89 -2.86 -7.09 14.66
CA PHE A 89 -2.53 -5.70 15.01
C PHE A 89 -1.45 -5.11 14.11
N ILE A 90 -0.40 -5.88 13.81
CA ILE A 90 0.67 -5.46 12.89
C ILE A 90 0.10 -5.30 11.47
N GLU A 91 -0.70 -6.27 11.00
CA GLU A 91 -1.36 -6.21 9.70
C GLU A 91 -2.23 -4.94 9.56
N LEU A 92 -3.01 -4.63 10.60
CA LEU A 92 -3.84 -3.42 10.65
C LEU A 92 -3.00 -2.14 10.57
N ALA A 93 -1.97 -2.02 11.42
CA ALA A 93 -1.12 -0.84 11.47
C ALA A 93 -0.37 -0.60 10.15
N LEU A 94 0.18 -1.67 9.55
CA LEU A 94 0.85 -1.60 8.26
C LEU A 94 -0.14 -1.23 7.14
N GLY A 95 -1.29 -1.91 7.05
CA GLY A 95 -2.29 -1.63 6.01
C GLY A 95 -2.79 -0.18 6.02
N VAL A 96 -3.10 0.36 7.21
CA VAL A 96 -3.49 1.78 7.35
C VAL A 96 -2.34 2.71 7.01
N GLY A 97 -1.14 2.45 7.52
CA GLY A 97 0.04 3.29 7.27
C GLY A 97 0.38 3.38 5.79
N ILE A 98 0.35 2.25 5.08
CA ILE A 98 0.58 2.20 3.63
C ILE A 98 -0.52 2.98 2.88
N GLY A 99 -1.79 2.74 3.20
CA GLY A 99 -2.91 3.44 2.57
C GLY A 99 -2.78 4.97 2.69
N ILE A 100 -2.37 5.45 3.87
CA ILE A 100 -2.13 6.88 4.11
C ILE A 100 -0.92 7.38 3.31
N LEU A 101 0.21 6.65 3.30
CA LEU A 101 1.40 7.07 2.55
C LEU A 101 1.09 7.21 1.06
N PHE A 102 0.40 6.24 0.46
CA PHE A 102 0.04 6.29 -0.95
C PHE A 102 -1.07 7.30 -1.26
N PHE A 103 -1.91 7.66 -0.28
CA PHE A 103 -2.87 8.76 -0.43
C PHE A 103 -2.17 10.10 -0.69
N PHE A 104 -0.98 10.31 -0.13
CA PHE A 104 -0.17 11.52 -0.32
C PHE A 104 0.82 11.44 -1.48
N THR A 105 0.68 10.48 -2.40
CA THR A 105 1.61 10.24 -3.52
C THR A 105 1.95 11.51 -4.32
N ILE A 106 0.94 12.27 -4.76
CA ILE A 106 1.15 13.50 -5.55
C ILE A 106 1.97 14.52 -4.74
N LYS A 107 1.65 14.72 -3.46
CA LYS A 107 2.35 15.67 -2.59
C LYS A 107 3.79 15.26 -2.34
N PHE A 108 4.05 13.98 -2.11
CA PHE A 108 5.41 13.47 -1.92
C PHE A 108 6.24 13.58 -3.20
N PHE A 109 5.63 13.30 -4.36
CA PHE A 109 6.30 13.45 -5.64
C PHE A 109 6.66 14.92 -5.93
N ALA A 110 5.71 15.85 -5.72
CA ALA A 110 5.94 17.28 -5.89
C ALA A 110 7.04 17.80 -4.96
N SER A 111 6.94 17.47 -3.67
CA SER A 111 7.91 17.88 -2.65
C SER A 111 9.31 17.33 -2.90
N SER A 112 9.44 16.08 -3.36
CA SER A 112 10.76 15.46 -3.59
C SER A 112 11.48 16.04 -4.81
N ASN A 113 10.74 16.61 -5.76
CA ASN A 113 11.28 17.09 -7.04
C ASN A 113 11.26 18.62 -7.17
N GLY A 114 10.96 19.35 -6.10
CA GLY A 114 11.01 20.82 -6.08
C GLY A 114 9.93 21.48 -6.94
N PHE A 115 8.83 20.78 -7.19
CA PHE A 115 7.66 21.36 -7.86
C PHE A 115 6.89 22.21 -6.84
N ASP A 116 6.95 23.53 -7.01
CA ASP A 116 6.28 24.49 -6.13
C ASP A 116 4.74 24.37 -6.19
N GLU A 117 4.03 25.00 -5.25
CA GLU A 117 2.55 25.07 -5.28
C GLU A 117 2.01 25.64 -6.61
N ASN A 118 2.81 26.44 -7.32
CA ASN A 118 2.53 26.93 -8.68
C ASN A 118 2.54 25.83 -9.75
N PHE A 119 3.28 24.74 -9.56
CA PHE A 119 3.19 23.56 -10.41
C PHE A 119 1.86 22.82 -10.17
N SER A 120 1.42 22.75 -8.92
CA SER A 120 0.14 22.12 -8.55
C SER A 120 -1.08 22.93 -9.01
N SER A 121 -0.98 24.25 -9.15
CA SER A 121 -2.05 25.11 -9.67
C SER A 121 -2.00 25.27 -11.20
N ALA A 122 -0.84 25.18 -11.84
CA ALA A 122 -0.72 25.08 -13.30
C ALA A 122 -1.05 23.67 -13.85
N HIS A 123 -0.94 22.64 -13.01
CA HIS A 123 -1.28 21.24 -13.30
C HIS A 123 -2.35 20.74 -12.35
N SER A 124 -3.37 21.58 -12.07
CA SER A 124 -4.49 21.30 -11.15
C SER A 124 -5.31 20.04 -11.49
N GLU A 125 -4.97 19.37 -12.59
CA GLU A 125 -5.61 18.18 -13.13
C GLU A 125 -4.81 16.88 -12.88
N ILE A 126 -3.59 16.95 -12.29
CA ILE A 126 -2.85 15.73 -11.91
C ILE A 126 -3.62 15.02 -10.80
N SER A 127 -4.40 14.02 -11.20
CA SER A 127 -5.14 13.14 -10.33
C SER A 127 -4.45 11.79 -10.20
N LEU A 128 -4.80 11.06 -9.13
CA LEU A 128 -4.23 9.74 -8.86
C LEU A 128 -4.54 8.79 -10.01
N GLY A 129 -3.51 8.14 -10.53
CA GLY A 129 -3.64 7.07 -11.51
C GLY A 129 -4.24 5.81 -10.89
N ALA A 130 -4.72 4.94 -11.76
CA ALA A 130 -5.36 3.69 -11.37
C ALA A 130 -4.44 2.81 -10.50
N GLY A 131 -3.12 2.82 -10.74
CA GLY A 131 -2.16 2.09 -9.91
C GLY A 131 -2.20 2.56 -8.46
N THR A 132 -2.08 3.87 -8.25
CA THR A 132 -2.05 4.46 -6.91
C THR A 132 -3.37 4.26 -6.16
N ILE A 133 -4.50 4.44 -6.85
CA ILE A 133 -5.83 4.17 -6.30
C ILE A 133 -5.93 2.71 -5.85
N CYS A 134 -5.52 1.76 -6.69
CA CYS A 134 -5.56 0.34 -6.35
C CYS A 134 -4.69 0.02 -5.13
N VAL A 135 -3.46 0.55 -5.05
CA VAL A 135 -2.59 0.36 -3.87
C VAL A 135 -3.27 0.85 -2.60
N ILE A 136 -3.87 2.04 -2.63
CA ILE A 136 -4.61 2.61 -1.48
C ILE A 136 -5.76 1.69 -1.08
N VAL A 137 -6.61 1.32 -2.04
CA VAL A 137 -7.81 0.50 -1.79
C VAL A 137 -7.42 -0.86 -1.22
N PHE A 138 -6.49 -1.57 -1.83
CA PHE A 138 -6.08 -2.90 -1.36
C PHE A 138 -5.36 -2.84 -0.01
N SER A 139 -4.64 -1.76 0.30
CA SER A 139 -4.04 -1.56 1.63
C SER A 139 -5.11 -1.36 2.71
N PHE A 140 -6.16 -0.58 2.42
CA PHE A 140 -7.29 -0.43 3.34
C PHE A 140 -8.16 -1.69 3.45
N VAL A 141 -8.30 -2.46 2.37
CA VAL A 141 -8.96 -3.78 2.43
C VAL A 141 -8.16 -4.73 3.32
N ALA A 142 -6.83 -4.77 3.20
CA ALA A 142 -5.97 -5.54 4.10
C ALA A 142 -6.15 -5.11 5.56
N ALA A 143 -6.15 -3.81 5.84
CA ALA A 143 -6.43 -3.27 7.18
C ALA A 143 -7.82 -3.68 7.70
N ALA A 144 -8.86 -3.59 6.86
CA ALA A 144 -10.22 -3.98 7.24
C ALA A 144 -10.32 -5.47 7.56
N LEU A 145 -9.66 -6.33 6.78
CA LEU A 145 -9.59 -7.78 7.04
C LEU A 145 -8.89 -8.09 8.36
N ALA A 146 -7.79 -7.40 8.65
CA ALA A 146 -7.07 -7.52 9.93
C ALA A 146 -7.94 -7.06 11.12
N LEU A 147 -8.69 -5.96 10.96
CA LEU A 147 -9.64 -5.49 11.97
C LEU A 147 -10.77 -6.49 12.21
N LEU A 148 -11.35 -7.05 11.14
CA LEU A 148 -12.39 -8.08 11.24
C LEU A 148 -11.88 -9.33 11.96
N ASN A 149 -10.62 -9.70 11.75
CA ASN A 149 -9.96 -10.78 12.47
C ASN A 149 -9.90 -10.50 13.98
N LEU A 150 -9.45 -9.29 14.38
CA LEU A 150 -9.42 -8.86 15.79
C LEU A 150 -10.80 -8.91 16.44
N VAL A 151 -11.83 -8.42 15.74
CA VAL A 151 -13.22 -8.42 16.24
C VAL A 151 -13.80 -9.83 16.31
N ALA A 152 -13.43 -10.72 15.38
CA ALA A 152 -13.89 -12.10 15.40
C ALA A 152 -13.25 -12.90 16.54
N ASP A 153 -11.99 -12.63 16.87
CA ASP A 153 -11.29 -13.28 17.99
C ASP A 153 -11.65 -12.69 19.36
N SER A 154 -12.15 -11.45 19.45
CA SER A 154 -12.65 -10.89 20.71
C SER A 154 -13.99 -11.47 21.16
N LYS A 155 -14.71 -12.18 20.27
CA LYS A 155 -16.00 -12.84 20.56
C LYS A 155 -15.86 -14.30 21.00
N LYS A 156 -14.63 -14.83 21.07
CA LYS A 156 -14.33 -16.17 21.61
C LYS A 156 -13.82 -16.05 23.04
#